data_AF-A0A1E1WJT1-F1
#
_entry.id   AF-A0A1E1WJT1-F1
#
_cell.length_a   1.000
_cell.length_b   1.000
_cell.length_c   1.000
_cell.angle_alpha   90.00
_cell.angle_beta   90.00
_cell.angle_gamma   90.00
#
_symmetry.space_group_name_H-M   'P 1'
#
loop_
_entity.id
_entity.type
_entity.pdbx_description
1 polymer ?
#
loop_
_entity_poly.entity_id
_entity_poly.type
_entity_poly.pdbx_seq_one_letter_code
_entity_poly.pdbx_strand_id
1 'polypeptide(L)'
;MFQSHQYRAFVQDGSNTYSHRRRQIGVAGCVLTACTDRDAKSCGHKFDRADKTVEIEELEIEMTTYRNQYNGTLKCDNVVYFPSSMRSSKFPLSSKNFTFIDSTQNGDAKQNGGRERIVYKITAPQDDLVTFGIWGRVYTRDVNHDIETSEEDIQNYIEIENIIYDKNKELNREEW
;
A
#
# COMPACT_ATOMS: atom_id res chain seq x y z
N MET A 1 -24.44 -22.83 16.63
CA MET A 1 -23.56 -23.47 15.63
C MET A 1 -22.26 -22.70 15.67
N PHE A 2 -21.14 -23.31 16.10
CA PHE A 2 -19.87 -22.60 16.22
C PHE A 2 -19.25 -22.43 14.84
N GLN A 3 -19.23 -21.20 14.32
CA GLN A 3 -18.62 -20.89 13.03
C GLN A 3 -17.12 -20.66 13.27
N SER A 4 -16.29 -21.37 12.51
CA SER A 4 -14.84 -21.18 12.54
C SER A 4 -14.49 -20.03 11.59
N HIS A 5 -13.58 -19.16 12.03
CA HIS A 5 -13.08 -18.04 11.24
C HIS A 5 -12.49 -18.54 9.91
N GLN A 6 -12.76 -17.79 8.84
CA GLN A 6 -12.07 -17.98 7.57
C GLN A 6 -11.14 -16.80 7.32
N TYR A 7 -10.04 -17.02 6.62
CA TYR A 7 -9.13 -15.94 6.25
C TYR A 7 -9.16 -15.71 4.75
N ARG A 8 -9.09 -14.44 4.36
CA ARG A 8 -8.98 -14.01 2.97
C ARG A 8 -7.79 -13.09 2.79
N ALA A 9 -7.04 -13.32 1.71
CA ALA A 9 -5.98 -12.43 1.29
C ALA A 9 -6.54 -11.34 0.37
N PHE A 10 -6.08 -10.11 0.57
CA PHE A 10 -6.40 -8.94 -0.22
C PHE A 10 -5.10 -8.30 -0.70
N VAL A 11 -5.10 -7.88 -1.97
CA VAL A 11 -4.02 -7.12 -2.57
C VAL A 11 -4.60 -5.82 -3.09
N GLN A 12 -3.94 -4.72 -2.77
CA GLN A 12 -4.30 -3.40 -3.27
C GLN A 12 -3.05 -2.69 -3.79
N ASP A 13 -3.16 -2.08 -4.95
CA ASP A 13 -2.18 -1.15 -5.52
C ASP A 13 -2.96 -0.05 -6.24
N GLY A 14 -3.05 1.13 -5.64
CA GLY A 14 -3.86 2.21 -6.19
C GLY A 14 -4.02 3.38 -5.21
N SER A 15 -5.23 3.93 -5.15
CA SER A 15 -5.56 5.03 -4.24
C SER A 15 -6.91 4.85 -3.58
N ASN A 16 -7.01 5.16 -2.29
CA ASN A 16 -8.26 5.30 -1.57
C ASN A 16 -8.77 6.74 -1.64
N THR A 17 -10.07 6.91 -1.82
CA THR A 17 -10.69 8.23 -1.91
C THR A 17 -11.44 8.54 -0.62
N TYR A 18 -11.10 9.66 0.01
CA TYR A 18 -11.68 10.13 1.27
C TYR A 18 -12.35 11.50 1.12
N SER A 19 -13.11 11.91 2.13
CA SER A 19 -13.74 13.23 2.23
C SER A 19 -14.54 13.63 0.98
N HIS A 20 -15.54 12.83 0.60
CA HIS A 20 -16.40 13.09 -0.56
C HIS A 20 -15.65 13.36 -1.88
N ARG A 21 -14.64 12.54 -2.19
CA ARG A 21 -13.83 12.63 -3.41
C ARG A 21 -12.82 13.77 -3.50
N ARG A 22 -12.54 14.45 -2.39
CA ARG A 22 -11.59 15.56 -2.35
C ARG A 22 -10.15 15.13 -2.17
N ARG A 23 -9.92 14.00 -1.50
CA ARG A 23 -8.57 13.49 -1.21
C ARG A 23 -8.40 12.08 -1.73
N GLN A 24 -7.45 11.89 -2.63
CA GLN A 24 -6.96 10.59 -3.01
C GLN A 24 -5.68 10.32 -2.24
N ILE A 25 -5.57 9.11 -1.71
CA ILE A 25 -4.45 8.65 -0.90
C ILE A 25 -3.87 7.40 -1.54
N GLY A 26 -2.61 7.46 -1.95
CA GLY A 26 -1.88 6.36 -2.53
C GLY A 26 -1.59 5.24 -1.53
N VAL A 27 -1.96 4.02 -1.89
CA VAL A 27 -1.78 2.83 -1.06
C VAL A 27 -1.30 1.65 -1.89
N ALA A 28 -0.47 0.82 -1.26
CA ALA A 28 -0.10 -0.49 -1.78
C ALA A 28 -0.02 -1.47 -0.61
N GLY A 29 -0.58 -2.66 -0.71
CA GLY A 29 -0.56 -3.60 0.41
C GLY A 29 -1.04 -4.99 0.07
N CYS A 30 -0.52 -5.94 0.85
CA CYS A 30 -0.92 -7.35 0.86
C CYS A 30 -1.34 -7.69 2.29
N VAL A 31 -2.60 -8.05 2.50
CA VAL A 31 -3.15 -8.30 3.84
C VAL A 31 -3.97 -9.56 3.88
N LEU A 32 -3.80 -10.35 4.93
CA LEU A 32 -4.68 -11.43 5.33
C LEU A 32 -5.65 -10.89 6.37
N THR A 33 -6.95 -11.13 6.21
CA THR A 33 -7.99 -10.67 7.13
C THR A 33 -8.96 -11.79 7.43
N ALA A 34 -9.36 -11.90 8.70
CA ALA A 34 -10.38 -12.84 9.13
C ALA A 34 -11.79 -12.37 8.67
N CYS A 35 -12.64 -13.33 8.35
CA CYS A 35 -14.01 -13.16 7.86
C CYS A 35 -14.94 -14.14 8.59
N THR A 36 -16.20 -13.75 8.80
CA THR A 36 -17.18 -14.62 9.45
C THR A 36 -17.69 -15.71 8.51
N ASP A 37 -17.66 -15.47 7.20
CA ASP A 37 -18.09 -16.41 6.18
C ASP A 37 -17.27 -16.27 4.87
N ARG A 38 -17.81 -16.84 3.78
CA ARG A 38 -17.20 -16.80 2.46
C ARG A 38 -17.44 -15.49 1.71
N ASP A 39 -18.27 -14.57 2.17
CA ASP A 39 -18.43 -13.26 1.54
C ASP A 39 -17.25 -12.35 1.93
N ALA A 40 -16.63 -11.68 0.95
CA ALA A 40 -15.57 -10.71 1.22
C ALA A 40 -16.07 -9.51 2.07
N LYS A 41 -17.37 -9.21 2.02
CA LYS A 41 -18.01 -8.16 2.83
C LYS A 41 -18.06 -8.49 4.32
N SER A 42 -17.86 -9.77 4.68
CA SER A 42 -17.86 -10.23 6.06
C SER A 42 -16.46 -10.21 6.70
N CYS A 43 -15.45 -9.72 5.96
CA CYS A 43 -14.09 -9.56 6.46
C CYS A 43 -13.91 -8.25 7.24
N GLY A 44 -12.97 -8.25 8.18
CA GLY A 44 -12.59 -7.04 8.92
C GLY A 44 -13.58 -6.61 9.99
N HIS A 45 -14.55 -7.47 10.34
CA HIS A 45 -15.47 -7.25 11.44
C HIS A 45 -14.90 -7.74 12.77
N LYS A 46 -15.54 -7.30 13.86
CA LYS A 46 -15.21 -7.76 15.21
C LYS A 46 -15.75 -9.19 15.41
N PHE A 47 -14.87 -10.10 15.78
CA PHE A 47 -15.24 -11.46 16.16
C PHE A 47 -15.60 -11.54 17.64
N ASP A 48 -16.53 -12.45 17.97
CA ASP A 48 -16.87 -12.71 19.36
C ASP A 48 -15.80 -13.62 19.97
N ARG A 49 -15.51 -13.43 21.27
CA ARG A 49 -14.56 -14.29 22.00
C ARG A 49 -15.04 -15.74 22.09
N ALA A 50 -16.33 -15.98 21.87
CA ALA A 50 -16.93 -17.31 21.85
C ALA A 50 -16.74 -18.06 20.51
N ASP A 51 -16.27 -17.37 19.46
CA ASP A 51 -16.03 -17.98 18.16
C ASP A 51 -14.77 -18.86 18.21
N LYS A 52 -14.78 -19.99 17.48
CA LYS A 52 -13.62 -20.89 17.43
C LYS A 52 -12.46 -20.18 16.74
N THR A 53 -11.43 -19.85 17.50
CA THR A 53 -10.18 -19.31 16.99
C THR A 53 -9.44 -20.39 16.19
N VAL A 54 -8.91 -19.99 15.03
CA VAL A 54 -7.98 -20.81 14.26
C VAL A 54 -6.59 -20.43 14.74
N GLU A 55 -5.82 -21.41 15.20
CA GLU A 55 -4.40 -21.24 15.45
C GLU A 55 -3.64 -21.32 14.12
N ILE A 56 -2.78 -20.34 13.89
CA ILE A 56 -1.94 -20.25 12.70
C ILE A 56 -0.51 -20.54 13.14
N GLU A 57 0.00 -21.71 12.77
CA GLU A 57 1.37 -22.14 13.09
C GLU A 57 2.40 -21.40 12.24
N GLU A 58 2.12 -21.21 10.95
CA GLU A 58 3.00 -20.55 9.99
C GLU A 58 2.22 -19.55 9.14
N LEU A 59 2.77 -18.34 9.02
CA LEU A 59 2.24 -17.27 8.17
C LEU A 59 3.36 -16.37 7.70
N GLU A 60 3.41 -16.15 6.39
CA GLU A 60 4.37 -15.28 5.72
C GLU A 60 3.65 -14.51 4.61
N ILE A 61 3.88 -13.20 4.57
CA ILE A 61 3.51 -12.36 3.44
C ILE A 61 4.79 -11.86 2.79
N GLU A 62 4.93 -12.21 1.52
CA GLU A 62 5.95 -11.69 0.64
C GLU A 62 5.31 -10.70 -0.34
N MET A 63 5.84 -9.48 -0.38
CA MET A 63 5.34 -8.40 -1.22
C MET A 63 6.48 -7.84 -2.07
N THR A 64 6.30 -7.88 -3.40
CA THR A 64 7.16 -7.16 -4.35
C THR A 64 6.51 -5.83 -4.70
N THR A 65 7.14 -4.72 -4.35
CA THR A 65 6.50 -3.40 -4.37
C THR A 65 7.47 -2.28 -4.77
N TYR A 66 7.01 -1.02 -4.77
CA TYR A 66 7.82 0.15 -5.08
C TYR A 66 8.95 0.34 -4.06
N ARG A 67 10.18 0.55 -4.53
CA ARG A 67 11.30 0.95 -3.67
C ARG A 67 11.12 2.39 -3.20
N ASN A 68 11.52 2.67 -1.96
CA ASN A 68 11.63 4.02 -1.44
C ASN A 68 12.65 4.87 -2.23
N GLN A 69 12.25 6.08 -2.61
CA GLN A 69 13.14 7.14 -3.07
C GLN A 69 13.00 8.33 -2.10
N TYR A 70 14.11 8.67 -1.44
CA TYR A 70 14.16 9.87 -0.63
C TYR A 70 14.11 11.12 -1.50
N ASN A 71 13.06 11.93 -1.34
CA ASN A 71 12.95 13.23 -1.99
C ASN A 71 13.76 14.26 -1.17
N GLY A 72 14.94 14.64 -1.68
CA GLY A 72 15.82 15.60 -1.03
C GLY A 72 15.21 17.00 -0.83
N THR A 73 14.29 17.41 -1.70
CA THR A 73 13.61 18.71 -1.62
C THR A 73 12.55 18.72 -0.51
N LEU A 74 11.75 17.66 -0.42
CA LEU A 74 10.69 17.51 0.58
C LEU A 74 11.19 16.89 1.91
N LYS A 75 12.45 16.43 1.93
CA LYS A 75 13.09 15.71 3.03
C LYS A 75 12.29 14.50 3.53
N CYS A 76 11.62 13.81 2.63
CA CYS A 76 10.75 12.68 2.97
C CYS A 76 10.87 11.55 1.94
N ASP A 77 10.50 10.36 2.41
CA ASP A 77 10.36 9.16 1.59
C ASP A 77 9.10 9.25 0.73
N ASN A 78 9.21 8.91 -0.55
CA ASN A 78 8.06 8.90 -1.46
C ASN A 78 7.12 7.69 -1.24
N VAL A 79 7.62 6.64 -0.58
CA VAL A 79 6.84 5.46 -0.19
C VAL A 79 7.36 4.90 1.13
N VAL A 80 6.44 4.47 2.00
CA VAL A 80 6.76 3.83 3.29
C VAL A 80 5.85 2.64 3.52
N TYR A 81 6.40 1.52 4.01
CA TYR A 81 5.67 0.30 4.33
C TYR A 81 5.70 -0.01 5.82
N PHE A 82 4.59 -0.56 6.31
CA PHE A 82 4.38 -0.87 7.72
C PHE A 82 3.90 -2.31 7.89
N PRO A 83 4.53 -3.10 8.79
CA PRO A 83 3.94 -4.35 9.24
C PRO A 83 2.68 -4.04 10.05
N SER A 84 1.53 -4.49 9.55
CA SER A 84 0.23 -4.26 10.15
C SER A 84 -0.33 -5.58 10.67
N SER A 85 -0.57 -5.66 11.97
CA SER A 85 -1.27 -6.79 12.58
C SER A 85 -2.27 -6.30 13.60
N MET A 86 -3.36 -7.06 13.76
CA MET A 86 -4.38 -6.80 14.77
C MET A 86 -4.94 -8.11 15.27
N ARG A 87 -5.03 -8.24 16.59
CA ARG A 87 -5.66 -9.36 17.28
C ARG A 87 -7.10 -9.03 17.66
N SER A 88 -7.87 -10.03 18.08
CA SER A 88 -9.23 -9.87 18.61
C SER A 88 -9.29 -8.89 19.79
N SER A 89 -8.19 -8.80 20.55
CA SER A 89 -7.98 -7.88 21.67
C SER A 89 -7.80 -6.41 21.24
N LYS A 90 -7.74 -6.12 19.93
CA LYS A 90 -7.43 -4.81 19.32
C LYS A 90 -5.99 -4.33 19.54
N PHE A 91 -5.11 -5.21 19.98
CA PHE A 91 -3.67 -4.94 20.05
C PHE A 91 -2.95 -5.56 18.86
N PRO A 92 -1.85 -4.95 18.39
CA PRO A 92 -0.99 -5.57 17.40
C PRO A 92 -0.29 -6.81 17.99
N LEU A 93 0.28 -7.63 17.11
CA LEU A 93 1.20 -8.67 17.55
C LEU A 93 2.40 -8.07 18.28
N SER A 94 2.92 -8.79 19.27
CA SER A 94 4.17 -8.42 19.91
C SER A 94 5.31 -8.46 18.89
N SER A 95 6.22 -7.48 18.93
CA SER A 95 7.42 -7.45 18.09
C SER A 95 8.35 -8.65 18.28
N LYS A 96 8.17 -9.44 19.33
CA LYS A 96 8.90 -10.71 19.54
C LYS A 96 8.33 -11.88 18.73
N ASN A 97 7.08 -11.75 18.26
CA ASN A 97 6.32 -12.82 17.62
C ASN A 97 6.29 -12.68 16.08
N PHE A 98 7.06 -11.75 15.52
CA PHE A 98 7.17 -11.57 14.09
C PHE A 98 8.54 -11.05 13.66
N THR A 99 8.86 -11.24 12.39
CA THR A 99 9.95 -10.55 11.69
C THR A 99 9.39 -9.72 10.55
N PHE A 100 9.95 -8.53 10.36
CA PHE A 100 9.67 -7.66 9.22
C PHE A 100 11.00 -7.28 8.58
N ILE A 101 11.24 -7.78 7.38
CA ILE A 101 12.47 -7.54 6.63
C ILE A 101 12.11 -6.65 5.45
N ASP A 102 12.63 -5.43 5.51
CA ASP A 102 12.56 -4.45 4.45
C ASP A 102 13.97 -4.24 3.91
N SER A 103 14.34 -5.07 2.93
CA SER A 103 15.70 -5.10 2.40
C SER A 103 15.93 -3.89 1.50
N THR A 104 16.38 -2.80 2.11
CA THR A 104 16.93 -1.57 1.49
C THR A 104 15.94 -0.54 0.94
N GLN A 105 15.22 0.14 1.84
CA GLN A 105 14.64 1.46 1.55
C GLN A 105 15.71 2.50 1.12
N ASN A 106 16.98 2.29 1.47
CA ASN A 106 18.10 3.15 1.12
C ASN A 106 18.84 2.61 -0.11
N GLY A 107 18.27 2.76 -1.31
CA GLY A 107 18.90 2.28 -2.54
C GLY A 107 18.42 3.01 -3.80
N ASP A 108 19.33 3.25 -4.74
CA ASP A 108 19.02 3.90 -6.02
C ASP A 108 18.07 3.02 -6.85
N ALA A 109 16.98 3.59 -7.38
CA ALA A 109 15.89 2.85 -8.03
C ALA A 109 16.28 2.14 -9.35
N LYS A 110 17.53 2.33 -9.80
CA LYS A 110 18.06 1.75 -11.04
C LYS A 110 18.39 0.25 -10.93
N GLN A 111 18.46 -0.31 -9.73
CA GLN A 111 18.62 -1.76 -9.52
C GLN A 111 17.24 -2.44 -9.43
N ASN A 112 17.09 -3.62 -10.05
CA ASN A 112 15.86 -4.44 -10.04
C ASN A 112 14.58 -3.75 -10.54
N GLY A 113 14.67 -2.85 -11.53
CA GLY A 113 13.50 -2.20 -12.13
C GLY A 113 12.69 -1.32 -11.16
N GLY A 114 13.32 -0.83 -10.08
CA GLY A 114 12.68 0.02 -9.08
C GLY A 114 11.75 -0.71 -8.10
N ARG A 115 11.85 -2.03 -8.00
CA ARG A 115 11.05 -2.85 -7.08
C ARG A 115 11.86 -3.34 -5.88
N GLU A 116 11.19 -3.50 -4.76
CA GLU A 116 11.72 -3.98 -3.48
C GLU A 116 10.90 -5.17 -2.97
N ARG A 117 11.59 -6.12 -2.32
CA ARG A 117 10.98 -7.31 -1.72
C ARG A 117 10.89 -7.10 -0.22
N ILE A 118 9.67 -7.15 0.30
CA ILE A 118 9.36 -7.01 1.73
C ILE A 118 8.78 -8.33 2.22
N VAL A 119 9.28 -8.80 3.37
CA VAL A 119 8.83 -10.05 3.99
C VAL A 119 8.34 -9.77 5.40
N TYR A 120 7.09 -10.16 5.69
CA TYR A 120 6.48 -10.08 7.01
C TYR A 120 6.04 -11.48 7.46
N LYS A 121 6.59 -11.99 8.55
CA LYS A 121 6.44 -13.40 8.97
C LYS A 121 6.20 -13.52 10.46
N ILE A 122 5.33 -14.44 10.89
CA ILE A 122 5.22 -14.80 12.32
C ILE A 122 6.34 -15.74 12.74
N THR A 123 6.82 -15.63 13.98
CA THR A 123 7.90 -16.47 14.52
C THR A 123 7.42 -17.50 15.55
N ALA A 124 6.14 -17.44 15.92
CA ALA A 124 5.49 -18.36 16.84
C ALA A 124 4.02 -18.52 16.45
N PRO A 125 3.37 -19.66 16.77
CA PRO A 125 1.95 -19.84 16.54
C PRO A 125 1.12 -18.69 17.12
N GLN A 126 0.18 -18.18 16.33
CA GLN A 126 -0.73 -17.11 16.75
C GLN A 126 -2.17 -17.60 16.69
N ASP A 127 -2.91 -17.37 17.76
CA ASP A 127 -4.36 -17.43 17.77
C ASP A 127 -4.94 -16.03 17.49
N ASP A 128 -6.26 -15.95 17.35
CA ASP A 128 -7.06 -14.72 17.42
C ASP A 128 -6.67 -13.55 16.49
N LEU A 129 -5.95 -13.84 15.40
CA LEU A 129 -5.52 -12.85 14.41
C LEU A 129 -6.72 -12.33 13.60
N VAL A 130 -6.97 -11.03 13.66
CA VAL A 130 -8.00 -10.37 12.83
C VAL A 130 -7.42 -9.93 11.49
N THR A 131 -6.20 -9.40 11.51
CA THR A 131 -5.50 -9.03 10.29
C THR A 131 -3.99 -9.19 10.45
N PHE A 132 -3.32 -9.49 9.34
CA PHE A 132 -1.87 -9.56 9.24
C PHE A 132 -1.43 -9.21 7.82
N GLY A 133 -0.55 -8.23 7.68
CA GLY A 133 0.08 -7.97 6.39
C GLY A 133 0.87 -6.69 6.30
N ILE A 134 1.24 -6.35 5.08
CA ILE A 134 2.11 -5.22 4.76
C ILE A 134 1.22 -4.13 4.19
N TRP A 135 1.22 -2.95 4.83
CA TRP A 135 0.47 -1.79 4.38
C TRP A 135 1.41 -0.65 4.03
N GLY A 136 1.30 -0.13 2.82
CA GLY A 136 2.17 0.90 2.27
C GLY A 136 1.43 2.19 1.94
N ARG A 137 2.12 3.31 2.15
CA ARG A 137 1.71 4.65 1.70
C ARG A 137 2.57 5.09 0.54
N VAL A 138 1.96 5.40 -0.59
CA VAL A 138 2.64 5.88 -1.80
C VAL A 138 2.31 7.35 -2.00
N TYR A 139 3.11 8.24 -1.42
CA TYR A 139 2.79 9.66 -1.32
C TYR A 139 2.75 10.38 -2.68
N THR A 140 3.46 9.86 -3.68
CA THR A 140 3.42 10.41 -5.05
C THR A 140 2.08 10.26 -5.76
N ARG A 141 1.14 9.48 -5.18
CA ARG A 141 -0.23 9.32 -5.69
C ARG A 141 -1.27 10.04 -4.85
N ASP A 142 -0.85 10.81 -3.85
CA ASP A 142 -1.76 11.61 -3.05
C ASP A 142 -2.20 12.82 -3.90
N VAL A 143 -3.52 13.04 -4.02
CA VAL A 143 -4.09 14.16 -4.77
C VAL A 143 -5.09 14.89 -3.88
N ASN A 144 -4.94 16.21 -3.78
CA ASN A 144 -5.91 17.08 -3.13
C ASN A 144 -6.64 17.91 -4.19
N HIS A 145 -7.91 17.57 -4.43
CA HIS A 145 -8.76 18.23 -5.42
C HIS A 145 -9.30 19.59 -4.94
N ASP A 146 -9.04 19.99 -3.69
CA ASP A 146 -9.42 21.31 -3.16
C ASP A 146 -8.39 22.41 -3.47
N ILE A 147 -7.21 22.05 -4.00
CA ILE A 147 -6.19 23.01 -4.40
C ILE A 147 -6.50 23.45 -5.83
N GLU A 148 -6.82 24.72 -6.03
CA GLU A 148 -6.93 25.29 -7.37
C GLU A 148 -5.57 25.20 -8.06
N THR A 149 -5.55 24.66 -9.28
CA THR A 149 -4.35 24.60 -10.12
C THR A 149 -3.87 26.02 -10.38
N SER A 150 -2.62 26.34 -10.03
CA SER A 150 -2.08 27.67 -10.31
C SER A 150 -1.83 27.86 -11.81
N GLU A 151 -1.78 29.11 -12.28
CA GLU A 151 -1.39 29.40 -13.66
C GLU A 151 0.02 28.86 -13.99
N GLU A 152 0.90 28.82 -13.00
CA GLU A 152 2.25 28.24 -13.12
C GLU A 152 2.19 26.71 -13.34
N ASP A 153 1.35 25.99 -12.61
CA ASP A 153 1.16 24.55 -12.78
C ASP A 153 0.61 24.21 -14.17
N ILE A 154 -0.34 25.02 -14.66
CA ILE A 154 -0.89 24.89 -16.02
C ILE A 154 0.21 25.07 -17.06
N GLN A 155 1.05 26.09 -16.89
CA GLN A 155 2.09 26.39 -17.86
C GLN A 155 3.19 25.33 -17.88
N ASN A 156 3.60 24.84 -16.70
CA ASN A 156 4.53 23.71 -16.59
C ASN A 156 3.98 22.44 -17.26
N TYR A 157 2.69 22.15 -17.08
CA TYR A 157 2.04 21.01 -17.75
C TYR A 157 2.04 21.16 -19.27
N ILE A 158 1.69 22.35 -19.78
CA ILE A 158 1.70 22.65 -21.22
C ILE A 158 3.11 22.51 -21.81
N GLU A 159 4.14 22.98 -21.10
CA GLU A 159 5.53 22.83 -21.55
C GLU A 159 5.93 21.36 -21.64
N ILE A 160 5.59 20.54 -20.64
CA ILE A 160 5.84 19.10 -20.65
C ILE A 160 5.09 18.42 -21.80
N GLU A 161 3.81 18.74 -22.01
CA GLU A 161 3.04 18.21 -23.14
C GLU A 161 3.66 18.60 -24.48
N ASN A 162 4.11 19.85 -24.65
CA ASN A 162 4.75 20.31 -25.88
C ASN A 162 6.08 19.60 -26.15
N ILE A 163 6.82 19.22 -25.10
CA ILE A 163 8.04 18.41 -25.22
C ILE A 163 7.68 16.96 -25.62
N ILE A 164 6.65 16.37 -24.99
CA ILE A 164 6.24 14.98 -25.24
C ILE A 164 5.63 14.82 -26.64
N TYR A 165 4.77 15.74 -27.05
CA TYR A 165 4.05 15.70 -28.32
C TYR A 165 4.75 16.50 -29.43
N ASP A 166 5.93 17.06 -29.16
CA ASP A 166 6.86 17.70 -30.11
C ASP A 166 6.14 18.56 -31.17
N LYS A 167 5.30 19.51 -30.74
CA LYS A 167 4.63 20.46 -31.65
C LYS A 167 5.60 21.31 -32.48
N ASN A 168 6.88 21.34 -32.11
CA ASN A 168 7.95 21.98 -32.89
C ASN A 168 8.46 21.11 -34.06
N LYS A 169 8.13 19.81 -34.12
CA LYS A 169 8.41 18.99 -35.31
C LYS A 169 7.38 19.12 -36.42
N GLU A 170 6.13 19.48 -36.11
CA GLU A 170 5.08 19.63 -37.14
C GLU A 170 5.20 20.96 -37.90
N LEU A 171 5.62 22.05 -37.24
CA LEU A 171 5.84 23.35 -37.90
C LEU A 171 7.02 23.37 -38.89
N ASN A 172 7.98 22.45 -38.76
CA ASN A 172 9.11 22.32 -39.70
C ASN A 172 8.84 21.35 -40.85
N ARG A 173 7.64 20.76 -40.93
CA ARG A 173 7.27 19.78 -41.97
C ARG A 173 6.35 20.33 -43.04
N GLU A 174 5.81 21.54 -42.87
CA GLU A 174 4.95 22.22 -43.86
C GLU A 174 5.72 23.17 -44.80
N GLU A 175 7.05 23.26 -44.70
CA GLU A 175 7.90 24.03 -45.63
C GLU A 175 8.72 23.16 -46.61
N TRP A 176 8.20 22.00 -47.03
CA TRP A 176 8.73 21.25 -48.18
C TRP A 176 7.63 20.82 -49.16
#